data_AF-H2EYQ0-F1
#
_entry.id   AF-H2EYQ0-F1
#
_cell.length_a   1.000
_cell.length_b   1.000
_cell.length_c   1.000
_cell.angle_alpha   90.00
_cell.angle_beta   90.00
_cell.angle_gamma   90.00
#
_symmetry.space_group_name_H-M   'P 1'
#
loop_
_entity.id
_entity.type
_entity.pdbx_description
1 polymer ?
#
loop_
_entity_poly.entity_id
_entity_poly.type
_entity_poly.pdbx_seq_one_letter_code
_entity_poly.pdbx_strand_id
1 'polypeptide(L)'
;AYCEMLAKYEQELSKPFKEAMIFLSRIDAQFKSLSLSFPPAPQVCAEFEKNGSSEDDIDLRDNYVDPEAGDRELKGQLLRKYSGYLGSLKQEFLKKRKKGKLPKEARQQLLDWWTRHYKWPYPSESQKLALAESTGLDQKQINNWFINQRKRHWKPSEEMQFVVMDAAHPHYFMDGGLGGNPFAIDCAPLL
;
A
#
# COMPACT_ATOMS: atom_id res chain seq x y z
N ALA A 1 -14.66 -42.77 11.13
CA ALA A 1 -15.33 -41.52 11.54
C ALA A 1 -14.35 -40.33 11.67
N TYR A 2 -13.63 -40.16 12.80
CA TYR A 2 -12.76 -38.98 12.99
C TYR A 2 -11.53 -38.94 12.06
N CYS A 3 -10.86 -40.08 11.86
CA CYS A 3 -9.71 -40.16 10.95
C CYS A 3 -10.07 -39.83 9.50
N GLU A 4 -11.25 -40.26 9.03
CA GLU A 4 -11.74 -39.94 7.69
C GLU A 4 -12.07 -38.45 7.55
N MET A 5 -12.62 -37.84 8.60
CA MET A 5 -12.88 -36.40 8.66
C MET A 5 -11.58 -35.59 8.58
N LEU A 6 -10.54 -36.00 9.32
CA LEU A 6 -9.22 -35.37 9.26
C LEU A 6 -8.58 -35.47 7.87
N ALA A 7 -8.64 -36.65 7.25
CA ALA A 7 -8.13 -36.85 5.88
C ALA A 7 -8.87 -35.97 4.86
N LYS A 8 -10.18 -35.79 5.03
CA LYS A 8 -10.98 -34.89 4.18
C LYS A 8 -10.56 -33.43 4.35
N TYR A 9 -10.36 -32.96 5.59
CA TYR A 9 -9.88 -31.60 5.84
C TYR A 9 -8.46 -31.37 5.30
N GLU A 10 -7.57 -32.35 5.44
CA GLU A 10 -6.23 -32.30 4.85
C GLU A 10 -6.29 -32.16 3.32
N GLN A 11 -7.20 -32.89 2.67
CA GLN A 11 -7.41 -32.78 1.24
C GLN A 11 -7.98 -31.41 0.84
N GLU A 12 -8.98 -30.91 1.55
CA GLU A 12 -9.61 -29.62 1.30
C GLU A 12 -8.63 -28.45 1.48
N LEU A 13 -7.72 -28.53 2.47
CA LEU A 13 -6.70 -27.52 2.70
C LEU A 13 -5.53 -27.61 1.70
N SER A 14 -5.13 -28.83 1.30
CA SER A 14 -3.99 -29.00 0.38
C SER A 14 -4.34 -28.71 -1.08
N LYS A 15 -5.61 -28.87 -1.47
CA LYS A 15 -6.09 -28.61 -2.84
C LYS A 15 -5.80 -27.18 -3.34
N PRO A 16 -6.23 -26.10 -2.67
CA PRO A 16 -5.97 -24.73 -3.15
C PRO A 16 -4.47 -24.41 -3.21
N PHE A 17 -3.67 -24.98 -2.30
CA PHE A 17 -2.23 -24.81 -2.33
C PHE A 17 -1.59 -25.46 -3.57
N LYS A 18 -1.97 -26.71 -3.88
CA LYS A 18 -1.50 -27.42 -5.09
C LYS A 18 -1.90 -26.69 -6.37
N GLU A 19 -3.14 -26.20 -6.43
CA GLU A 19 -3.63 -25.41 -7.57
C GLU A 19 -2.84 -24.11 -7.75
N ALA A 20 -2.56 -23.40 -6.65
CA ALA A 20 -1.75 -22.18 -6.68
C ALA A 20 -0.30 -22.45 -7.13
N MET A 21 0.32 -23.54 -6.64
CA MET A 21 1.68 -23.93 -7.05
C MET A 21 1.75 -24.20 -8.55
N ILE A 22 0.79 -24.95 -9.10
CA ILE A 22 0.72 -25.23 -10.54
C ILE A 22 0.54 -23.93 -11.34
N PHE A 23 -0.32 -23.02 -10.87
CA PHE A 23 -0.54 -21.72 -11.51
C PHE A 23 0.74 -20.88 -11.56
N LEU A 24 1.45 -20.77 -10.43
CA LEU A 24 2.72 -20.03 -10.36
C LEU A 24 3.79 -20.65 -11.26
N SER A 25 3.90 -21.98 -11.31
CA SER A 25 4.84 -22.66 -12.21
C SER A 25 4.53 -22.38 -13.69
N ARG A 26 3.25 -22.28 -14.07
CA ARG A 26 2.86 -21.92 -15.44
C ARG A 26 3.25 -20.49 -15.79
N ILE A 27 3.02 -19.55 -14.88
CA ILE A 27 3.44 -18.15 -15.06
C ILE A 27 4.96 -18.05 -15.19
N ASP A 28 5.70 -18.74 -14.32
CA ASP A 28 7.17 -18.74 -14.34
C ASP A 28 7.72 -19.32 -15.66
N ALA A 29 7.09 -20.39 -16.18
CA ALA A 29 7.44 -20.94 -17.49
C ALA A 29 7.17 -19.95 -18.64
N GLN A 30 6.05 -19.22 -18.60
CA GLN A 30 5.76 -18.17 -19.58
C GLN A 30 6.79 -17.03 -19.51
N PHE A 31 7.19 -16.63 -18.30
CA PHE A 31 8.20 -15.59 -18.11
C PHE A 31 9.57 -16.01 -18.64
N LYS A 32 10.00 -17.25 -18.37
CA LYS A 32 11.25 -17.82 -18.91
C LYS A 32 11.25 -17.87 -20.44
N SER A 33 10.11 -18.20 -21.05
CA SER A 33 9.98 -18.17 -22.51
C SER A 33 10.16 -16.75 -23.08
N LEU A 34 9.67 -15.73 -22.37
CA LEU A 34 9.83 -14.32 -22.76
C LEU A 34 11.23 -13.77 -22.44
N SER A 35 11.95 -14.33 -21.48
CA SER A 35 13.32 -13.89 -21.15
C SER A 35 14.37 -14.48 -22.09
N LEU A 36 14.12 -15.68 -22.65
CA LEU A 36 15.03 -16.33 -23.60
C LEU A 36 14.99 -15.72 -25.01
N SER A 37 14.04 -14.82 -25.30
CA SER A 37 14.01 -14.04 -26.55
C SER A 37 14.92 -12.81 -26.54
N PHE A 38 15.72 -12.61 -25.48
CA PHE A 38 16.79 -11.60 -25.45
C PHE A 38 18.16 -12.29 -25.52
N PRO A 39 18.93 -12.12 -26.60
CA PRO A 39 20.32 -12.58 -26.60
C PRO A 39 21.14 -11.75 -25.60
N PRO A 40 22.09 -12.37 -24.87
CA PRO A 40 23.04 -11.62 -24.05
C PRO A 40 23.96 -10.80 -24.98
N ALA A 41 24.12 -9.51 -24.66
CA ALA A 41 24.98 -8.60 -25.40
C ALA A 41 26.42 -9.16 -25.50
N PRO A 42 27.07 -9.14 -26.69
CA PRO A 42 28.45 -9.57 -26.80
C PRO A 42 29.36 -8.54 -26.15
N GLN A 43 30.14 -9.00 -25.18
CA GLN A 43 31.30 -8.31 -24.62
C GLN A 43 32.45 -8.49 -25.62
N VAL A 44 32.89 -7.45 -26.33
CA VAL A 44 34.26 -7.44 -26.87
C VAL A 44 34.79 -6.01 -26.93
N CYS A 45 35.95 -5.85 -26.30
CA CYS A 45 36.76 -4.65 -26.17
C CYS A 45 37.10 -4.00 -27.51
N ALA A 46 37.13 -2.67 -27.49
CA ALA A 46 37.75 -1.87 -28.54
C ALA A 46 39.27 -1.93 -28.40
N GLU A 47 39.97 -2.30 -29.47
CA GLU A 47 41.33 -1.86 -29.74
C GLU A 47 41.61 -1.91 -31.26
N PHE A 48 42.48 -1.01 -31.67
CA PHE A 48 42.63 -0.39 -32.98
C PHE A 48 43.76 -1.10 -33.77
N GLU A 49 43.56 -1.35 -35.08
CA GLU A 49 44.50 -0.99 -36.17
C GLU A 49 44.43 -1.85 -37.45
N LYS A 50 44.33 -1.13 -38.58
CA LYS A 50 45.20 -1.25 -39.77
C LYS A 50 44.91 -2.34 -40.83
N ASN A 51 44.32 -1.84 -41.91
CA ASN A 51 44.84 -1.83 -43.29
C ASN A 51 45.27 -3.17 -43.93
N GLY A 52 44.57 -3.56 -45.01
CA GLY A 52 45.21 -4.21 -46.16
C GLY A 52 44.52 -5.46 -46.71
N SER A 53 43.92 -5.29 -47.89
CA SER A 53 44.04 -6.17 -49.07
C SER A 53 43.48 -7.61 -49.03
N SER A 54 42.55 -7.83 -49.97
CA SER A 54 42.56 -8.90 -50.98
C SER A 54 41.37 -9.87 -50.97
N GLU A 55 40.94 -10.10 -52.21
CA GLU A 55 40.22 -11.23 -52.81
C GLU A 55 38.76 -11.56 -52.44
N ASP A 56 38.10 -12.06 -53.49
CA ASP A 56 36.67 -12.22 -53.72
C ASP A 56 35.87 -12.85 -52.57
N ASP A 57 34.77 -12.20 -52.18
CA ASP A 57 33.63 -12.88 -51.57
C ASP A 57 32.33 -12.30 -52.15
N ILE A 58 31.49 -13.22 -52.61
CA ILE A 58 30.20 -13.02 -53.24
C ILE A 58 29.31 -12.18 -52.31
N ASP A 59 28.92 -10.97 -52.73
CA ASP A 59 27.91 -10.15 -52.06
C ASP A 59 26.54 -10.84 -52.20
N LEU A 60 26.32 -11.82 -51.31
CA LEU A 60 25.03 -12.42 -51.04
C LEU A 60 24.21 -11.34 -50.34
N ARG A 61 23.70 -10.40 -51.15
CA ARG A 61 22.83 -9.28 -50.77
C ARG A 61 21.87 -9.73 -49.68
N ASP A 62 22.25 -9.34 -48.47
CA ASP A 62 21.57 -9.57 -47.22
C ASP A 62 20.11 -9.13 -47.35
N ASN A 63 19.22 -10.11 -47.47
CA ASN A 63 17.79 -9.94 -47.26
C ASN A 63 17.42 -10.54 -45.90
N TYR A 64 18.21 -10.29 -44.85
CA TYR A 64 17.65 -10.35 -43.50
C TYR A 64 16.63 -9.23 -43.33
N VAL A 65 15.40 -9.52 -43.77
CA VAL A 65 14.23 -8.81 -43.29
C VAL A 65 14.15 -9.08 -41.79
N ASP A 66 14.62 -8.11 -41.01
CA ASP A 66 14.44 -8.07 -39.57
C ASP A 66 12.95 -8.34 -39.25
N PRO A 67 12.61 -9.48 -38.62
CA PRO A 67 11.23 -9.84 -38.30
C PRO A 67 10.54 -8.82 -37.39
N GLU A 68 11.31 -7.97 -36.70
CA GLU A 68 10.84 -6.93 -35.77
C GLU A 68 10.80 -5.53 -36.38
N ALA A 69 11.25 -5.35 -37.63
CA ALA A 69 11.19 -4.04 -38.31
C ALA A 69 9.75 -3.57 -38.49
N GLY A 70 8.85 -4.49 -38.86
CA GLY A 70 7.42 -4.22 -39.00
C GLY A 70 6.77 -3.81 -37.68
N ASP A 71 7.17 -4.44 -36.57
CA ASP A 71 6.62 -4.15 -35.24
C ASP A 71 7.12 -2.82 -34.68
N ARG A 72 8.39 -2.48 -34.91
CA ARG A 72 8.94 -1.18 -34.55
C ARG A 72 8.30 -0.05 -35.33
N GLU A 73 8.05 -0.27 -36.62
CA GLU A 73 7.37 0.70 -37.47
C GLU A 73 5.89 0.86 -37.06
N LEU A 74 5.19 -0.25 -36.82
CA LEU A 74 3.80 -0.25 -36.35
C LEU A 74 3.67 0.48 -35.00
N LYS A 75 4.59 0.22 -34.07
CA LYS A 75 4.66 0.93 -32.77
C LYS A 75 4.91 2.42 -32.97
N GLY A 76 5.79 2.80 -33.89
CA GLY A 76 6.06 4.19 -34.24
C GLY A 76 4.83 4.88 -34.85
N GLN A 77 4.13 4.23 -35.77
CA GLN A 77 2.89 4.72 -36.36
C GLN A 77 1.78 4.86 -35.32
N LEU A 78 1.64 3.88 -34.42
CA LEU A 78 0.66 3.88 -33.35
C LEU A 78 0.92 5.01 -32.35
N LEU A 79 2.17 5.18 -31.91
CA LEU A 79 2.56 6.28 -31.03
C LEU A 79 2.35 7.63 -31.71
N ARG A 80 2.70 7.78 -32.99
CA ARG A 80 2.47 9.02 -33.74
C ARG A 80 0.97 9.37 -33.81
N LYS A 81 0.12 8.38 -34.13
CA LYS A 81 -1.33 8.56 -34.28
C LYS A 81 -2.03 8.86 -32.95
N TYR A 82 -1.61 8.22 -31.85
CA TYR A 82 -2.31 8.29 -30.57
C TYR A 82 -1.58 9.10 -29.48
N SER A 83 -0.38 9.62 -29.73
CA SER A 83 0.42 10.38 -28.74
C SER A 83 -0.37 11.51 -28.08
N GLY A 84 -1.10 12.31 -28.87
CA GLY A 84 -1.92 13.41 -28.36
C GLY A 84 -3.08 12.92 -27.48
N TYR A 85 -3.75 11.83 -27.86
CA TYR A 85 -4.81 11.22 -27.06
C TYR A 85 -4.28 10.63 -25.76
N LEU A 86 -3.16 9.92 -25.82
CA LEU A 86 -2.47 9.37 -24.64
C LEU A 86 -2.01 10.49 -23.69
N GLY A 87 -1.50 11.59 -24.23
CA GLY A 87 -1.11 12.78 -23.46
C GLY A 87 -2.30 13.43 -22.75
N SER A 88 -3.41 13.64 -23.48
CA SER A 88 -4.67 14.17 -22.93
C SER A 88 -5.23 13.25 -21.84
N LEU A 89 -5.31 11.95 -22.12
CA LEU A 89 -5.81 10.95 -21.19
C LEU A 89 -4.96 10.91 -19.91
N LYS A 90 -3.63 10.94 -20.04
CA LYS A 90 -2.70 11.02 -18.90
C LYS A 90 -2.92 12.31 -18.10
N GLN A 91 -3.15 13.43 -18.77
CA GLN A 91 -3.44 14.71 -18.12
C GLN A 91 -4.77 14.66 -17.35
N GLU A 92 -5.82 14.09 -17.90
CA GLU A 92 -7.12 13.90 -17.24
C GLU A 92 -6.98 13.01 -15.98
N PHE A 93 -6.25 11.89 -16.07
CA PHE A 93 -5.96 11.06 -14.91
C PHE A 93 -5.13 11.78 -13.84
N LEU A 94 -4.18 12.64 -14.23
CA LEU A 94 -3.36 13.43 -13.31
C LEU A 94 -4.12 14.61 -12.68
N LYS A 95 -5.07 15.23 -13.39
CA LYS A 95 -5.95 16.29 -12.87
C LYS A 95 -6.80 15.76 -11.71
N LYS A 96 -7.30 14.52 -11.80
CA LYS A 96 -8.01 13.84 -10.69
C LYS A 96 -7.10 13.53 -9.48
N ARG A 97 -5.78 13.60 -9.64
CA ARG A 97 -4.78 13.30 -8.59
C ARG A 97 -4.09 14.52 -8.01
N LYS A 98 -4.54 15.74 -8.27
CA LYS A 98 -3.97 16.92 -7.60
C LYS A 98 -4.22 16.81 -6.10
N LYS A 99 -3.16 16.45 -5.38
CA LYS A 99 -3.07 16.32 -3.92
C LYS A 99 -3.15 17.71 -3.27
N GLY A 100 -4.29 18.36 -3.45
CA GLY A 100 -4.66 19.62 -2.82
C GLY A 100 -5.45 19.37 -1.53
N LYS A 101 -5.74 20.46 -0.82
CA LYS A 101 -6.71 20.45 0.29
C LYS A 101 -8.03 19.84 -0.21
N LEU A 102 -8.76 19.15 0.68
CA LEU A 102 -10.09 18.61 0.34
C LEU A 102 -11.00 19.73 -0.21
N PRO A 103 -11.90 19.43 -1.17
CA PRO A 103 -12.92 20.35 -1.67
C PRO A 103 -13.66 21.04 -0.51
N LYS A 104 -14.08 22.29 -0.70
CA LYS A 104 -14.69 23.08 0.38
C LYS A 104 -15.99 22.43 0.86
N GLU A 105 -16.78 21.95 -0.09
CA GLU A 105 -18.07 21.30 0.09
C GLU A 105 -17.90 20.00 0.89
N ALA A 106 -16.94 19.16 0.48
CA ALA A 106 -16.59 17.93 1.19
C ALA A 106 -16.14 18.23 2.63
N ARG A 107 -15.32 19.26 2.84
CA ARG A 107 -14.88 19.66 4.18
C ARG A 107 -16.04 20.15 5.03
N GLN A 108 -16.99 20.87 4.46
CA GLN A 108 -18.16 21.38 5.18
C GLN A 108 -19.02 20.24 5.70
N GLN A 109 -19.27 19.20 4.88
CA GLN A 109 -20.01 18.01 5.31
C GLN A 109 -19.28 17.26 6.44
N LEU A 110 -17.96 17.11 6.34
CA LEU A 110 -17.16 16.47 7.39
C LEU A 110 -17.18 17.26 8.71
N LEU A 111 -17.12 18.59 8.63
CA LEU A 111 -17.24 19.48 9.79
C LEU A 111 -18.63 19.43 10.42
N ASP A 112 -19.68 19.36 9.62
CA ASP A 112 -21.05 19.22 10.08
C ASP A 112 -21.29 17.88 10.81
N TRP A 113 -20.75 16.78 10.28
CA TRP A 113 -20.76 15.52 11.03
C TRP A 113 -19.97 15.64 12.35
N TRP A 114 -18.79 16.27 12.29
CA TRP A 114 -17.90 16.46 13.44
C TRP A 114 -18.55 17.24 14.59
N THR A 115 -19.23 18.35 14.30
CA THR A 115 -19.86 19.19 15.33
C THR A 115 -20.99 18.43 16.04
N ARG A 116 -21.78 17.65 15.30
CA ARG A 116 -22.85 16.80 15.88
C ARG A 116 -22.29 15.70 16.78
N HIS A 117 -21.10 15.19 16.48
CA HIS A 117 -20.47 14.07 17.21
C HIS A 117 -19.24 14.50 18.00
N TYR A 118 -19.13 15.78 18.40
CA TYR A 118 -17.92 16.30 19.01
C TYR A 118 -17.53 15.59 20.32
N LYS A 119 -18.52 15.10 21.09
CA LYS A 119 -18.28 14.32 22.30
C LYS A 119 -17.52 13.02 21.98
N TRP A 120 -17.95 12.28 20.95
CA TRP A 120 -17.35 11.02 20.53
C TRP A 120 -17.13 10.98 19.00
N PRO A 121 -16.07 11.64 18.50
CA PRO A 121 -15.87 11.86 17.07
C PRO A 121 -15.21 10.64 16.39
N TYR A 122 -15.84 9.47 16.55
CA TYR A 122 -15.42 8.19 15.99
C TYR A 122 -16.55 7.64 15.12
N PRO A 123 -16.60 8.00 13.83
CA PRO A 123 -17.63 7.48 12.94
C PRO A 123 -17.48 5.96 12.78
N SER A 124 -18.60 5.24 12.76
CA SER A 124 -18.64 3.82 12.42
C SER A 124 -18.21 3.59 10.96
N GLU A 125 -17.92 2.34 10.59
CA GLU A 125 -17.58 2.01 9.19
C GLU A 125 -18.71 2.38 8.22
N SER A 126 -19.97 2.15 8.58
CA SER A 126 -21.12 2.57 7.77
C SER A 126 -21.21 4.08 7.62
N GLN A 127 -20.94 4.85 8.67
CA GLN A 127 -20.92 6.32 8.61
C GLN A 127 -19.76 6.83 7.75
N LYS A 128 -18.59 6.19 7.82
CA LYS A 128 -17.46 6.53 6.95
C LYS A 128 -17.78 6.28 5.47
N LEU A 129 -18.46 5.17 5.17
CA LEU A 129 -18.91 4.85 3.81
C LEU A 129 -19.93 5.89 3.31
N ALA A 130 -20.94 6.22 4.12
CA ALA A 130 -21.92 7.24 3.77
C ALA A 130 -21.27 8.62 3.53
N LEU A 131 -20.30 9.01 4.35
CA LEU A 131 -19.54 10.25 4.16
C LEU A 131 -18.66 10.21 2.91
N ALA A 132 -18.05 9.06 2.59
CA ALA A 132 -17.28 8.88 1.36
C ALA A 132 -18.16 9.07 0.12
N GLU A 133 -19.35 8.46 0.12
CA GLU A 133 -20.33 8.58 -0.95
C GLU A 133 -20.83 10.03 -1.12
N SER A 134 -21.20 10.70 -0.02
CA SER A 134 -21.75 12.07 -0.08
C SER A 134 -20.72 13.13 -0.45
N THR A 135 -19.45 12.92 -0.10
CA THR A 135 -18.36 13.88 -0.35
C THR A 135 -17.56 13.58 -1.62
N GLY A 136 -17.73 12.40 -2.21
CA GLY A 136 -16.93 11.91 -3.33
C GLY A 136 -15.46 11.67 -2.97
N LEU A 137 -15.16 11.47 -1.68
CA LEU A 137 -13.82 11.21 -1.19
C LEU A 137 -13.62 9.71 -0.97
N ASP A 138 -12.38 9.24 -1.11
CA ASP A 138 -12.04 7.88 -0.74
C ASP A 138 -12.19 7.68 0.77
N GLN A 139 -12.62 6.49 1.19
CA GLN A 139 -12.73 6.15 2.62
C GLN A 139 -11.42 6.39 3.40
N LYS A 140 -10.26 6.21 2.73
CA LYS A 140 -8.94 6.55 3.30
C LYS A 140 -8.79 8.05 3.58
N GLN A 141 -9.30 8.92 2.71
CA GLN A 141 -9.29 10.37 2.91
C GLN A 141 -10.19 10.76 4.08
N ILE A 142 -11.38 10.14 4.19
CA ILE A 142 -12.29 10.30 5.34
C ILE A 142 -11.58 9.92 6.65
N ASN A 143 -10.98 8.73 6.70
CA ASN A 143 -10.24 8.24 7.87
C ASN A 143 -9.11 9.21 8.27
N ASN A 144 -8.28 9.61 7.31
CA ASN A 144 -7.19 10.55 7.55
C ASN A 144 -7.69 11.91 8.02
N TRP A 145 -8.83 12.39 7.50
CA TRP A 145 -9.41 13.63 7.93
C TRP A 145 -9.84 13.56 9.40
N PHE A 146 -10.59 12.54 9.81
CA PHE A 146 -11.03 12.37 11.19
C PHE A 146 -9.88 12.19 12.18
N ILE A 147 -8.84 11.44 11.81
CA ILE A 147 -7.63 11.29 12.64
C ILE A 147 -6.96 12.66 12.84
N ASN A 148 -6.75 13.43 11.76
CA ASN A 148 -6.14 14.74 11.86
C ASN A 148 -7.02 15.76 12.59
N GLN A 149 -8.33 15.68 12.40
CA GLN A 149 -9.30 16.56 13.04
C GLN A 149 -9.32 16.33 14.55
N ARG A 150 -9.34 15.06 15.01
CA ARG A 150 -9.18 14.72 16.43
C ARG A 150 -7.88 15.24 17.00
N LYS A 151 -6.75 14.94 16.33
CA LYS A 151 -5.43 15.39 16.78
C LYS A 151 -5.33 16.91 16.98
N ARG A 152 -6.04 17.70 16.16
CA ARG A 152 -5.95 19.16 16.18
C ARG A 152 -6.99 19.86 17.04
N HIS A 153 -8.20 19.29 17.12
CA HIS A 153 -9.38 20.01 17.60
C HIS A 153 -10.17 19.28 18.67
N TRP A 154 -9.86 18.02 18.99
CA TRP A 154 -10.57 17.30 20.02
C TRP A 154 -9.87 17.43 21.37
N LYS A 155 -10.60 18.01 22.32
CA LYS A 155 -10.21 18.07 23.73
C LYS A 155 -11.28 17.32 24.52
N PRO A 156 -10.98 16.14 25.06
CA PRO A 156 -11.90 15.44 25.96
C PRO A 156 -12.26 16.38 27.12
N SER A 157 -13.55 16.56 27.39
CA SER A 157 -14.00 17.29 28.57
C SER A 157 -13.61 16.55 29.85
N GLU A 158 -13.50 17.25 30.98
CA GLU A 158 -13.16 16.66 32.29
C GLU A 158 -14.08 15.49 32.66
N GLU A 159 -15.36 15.56 32.30
CA GLU A 159 -16.35 14.49 32.46
C GLU A 159 -15.97 13.18 31.73
N MET A 160 -15.25 13.27 30.59
CA MET A 160 -14.78 12.09 29.86
C MET A 160 -13.49 11.50 30.44
N GLN A 161 -12.70 12.28 31.18
CA GLN A 161 -11.48 11.76 31.81
C GLN A 161 -11.82 10.74 32.89
N PHE A 162 -12.97 10.90 33.56
CA PHE A 162 -13.43 9.98 34.60
C PHE A 162 -13.79 8.59 34.05
N VAL A 163 -14.39 8.51 32.85
CA VAL A 163 -14.85 7.23 32.25
C VAL A 163 -13.67 6.32 31.85
N VAL A 164 -12.47 6.87 31.66
CA VAL A 164 -11.28 6.09 31.27
C VAL A 164 -10.51 5.54 32.48
N MET A 165 -10.83 5.97 33.71
CA MET A 165 -10.18 5.49 34.94
C MET A 165 -10.86 4.29 35.60
N ASP A 166 -12.03 3.87 35.12
CA ASP A 166 -12.86 2.83 35.79
C ASP A 166 -12.55 1.38 35.34
N ALA A 167 -11.56 1.17 34.47
CA ALA A 167 -11.19 -0.17 34.00
C ALA A 167 -9.91 -0.75 34.66
N ALA A 168 -9.26 -0.01 35.57
CA ALA A 168 -7.93 -0.39 36.06
C ALA A 168 -7.64 -0.11 37.55
N HIS A 169 -8.65 0.07 38.41
CA HIS A 169 -8.42 0.12 39.87
C HIS A 169 -9.24 -0.93 40.61
N PRO A 170 -8.69 -2.13 40.86
CA PRO A 170 -9.16 -2.95 41.97
C PRO A 170 -8.82 -2.21 43.27
N HIS A 171 -9.83 -2.03 44.12
CA HIS A 171 -9.74 -1.62 45.52
C HIS A 171 -8.36 -1.82 46.17
N TYR A 172 -7.75 -0.74 46.63
CA TYR A 172 -7.00 -0.76 47.89
C TYR A 172 -7.51 0.35 48.81
N PHE A 173 -8.22 -0.12 49.84
CA PHE A 173 -8.24 0.40 51.21
C PHE A 173 -8.69 1.85 51.45
N MET A 174 -9.87 1.97 52.07
CA MET A 174 -10.07 2.87 53.21
C MET A 174 -8.87 2.78 54.15
N ASP A 175 -8.21 3.89 54.47
CA ASP A 175 -8.13 4.28 55.88
C ASP A 175 -7.65 5.73 56.03
N GLY A 176 -8.44 6.50 56.77
CA GLY A 176 -8.01 7.80 57.27
C GLY A 176 -6.90 7.59 58.29
N GLY A 177 -5.95 8.52 58.33
CA GLY A 177 -4.86 8.46 59.28
C GLY A 177 -5.36 8.41 60.73
N LEU A 178 -4.75 7.51 61.52
CA LEU A 178 -4.29 7.67 62.89
C LEU A 178 -3.79 6.31 63.41
N GLY A 179 -2.49 6.18 63.71
CA GLY A 179 -2.00 5.12 64.60
C GLY A 179 -0.79 4.32 64.14
N GLY A 180 0.39 4.74 64.64
CA GLY A 180 1.43 3.85 65.18
C GLY A 180 2.07 2.78 64.28
N ASN A 181 3.28 3.05 63.80
CA ASN A 181 4.21 2.03 63.33
C ASN A 181 5.09 1.57 64.52
N PRO A 182 5.07 0.28 64.95
CA PRO A 182 5.68 -0.14 66.22
C PRO A 182 7.15 -0.61 66.14
N PHE A 183 7.85 -0.42 65.02
CA PHE A 183 9.26 -0.81 64.92
C PHE A 183 10.10 0.28 64.27
N ALA A 184 10.34 1.35 65.02
CA ALA A 184 11.49 2.22 64.81
C ALA A 184 12.65 1.65 65.66
N ILE A 185 13.61 0.99 65.02
CA ILE A 185 14.95 0.81 65.60
C ILE A 185 15.75 2.01 65.11
N ASP A 186 16.04 2.92 66.03
CA ASP A 186 16.78 4.15 65.82
C ASP A 186 18.15 3.89 65.21
N CYS A 187 18.50 4.67 64.19
CA CYS A 187 19.89 4.87 63.82
C CYS A 187 20.08 6.32 63.38
N ALA A 188 20.73 7.09 64.23
CA ALA A 188 21.32 8.39 63.94
C ALA A 188 22.77 8.38 64.49
N PRO A 189 23.64 9.31 64.07
CA PRO A 189 24.40 9.22 62.83
C PRO A 189 25.92 9.09 63.07
N LEU A 190 26.64 8.79 61.99
CA LEU A 190 28.09 8.78 61.76
C LEU A 190 29.01 9.36 62.86
N LEU A 191 29.93 8.52 63.37
CA LEU A 191 31.39 8.72 63.40
C LEU A 191 32.11 7.36 63.45
#